data_AF-A0A7C7PH45-F1
#
_entry.id   AF-A0A7C7PH45-F1
#
_cell.length_a   1.000
_cell.length_b   1.000
_cell.length_c   1.000
_cell.angle_alpha   90.00
_cell.angle_beta   90.00
_cell.angle_gamma   90.00
#
_symmetry.space_group_name_H-M   'P 1'
#
loop_
_entity.id
_entity.type
_entity.pdbx_description
1 polymer ?
#
loop_
_entity_poly.entity_id
_entity_poly.type
_entity_poly.pdbx_seq_one_letter_code
_entity_poly.pdbx_strand_id
1 'polypeptide(L)'
;LGSVEGLKKFVDLHPSPFHGLNFCQGTVAEMLEKPGEEIFDVIRYFGERDKIFNVHFRNIHGGFLDFVETYIDDGDVDMRRCVEVYKEIGYPYMLMPDHVPYMSGENSDMVGFSYTYGYIKGLIDSISM
;
A
#
# COMPACT_ATOMS: atom_id res chain seq x y z
N LEU A 1 0.40 -16.54 5.85
CA LEU A 1 0.57 -15.24 5.17
C LEU A 1 -0.51 -14.22 5.55
N GLY A 2 -1.70 -14.62 6.00
CA GLY A 2 -2.79 -13.68 6.35
C GLY A 2 -2.59 -12.86 7.64
N SER A 3 -1.36 -12.51 7.99
CA SER A 3 -1.02 -11.60 9.09
C SER A 3 0.38 -11.04 8.88
N VAL A 4 0.68 -9.89 9.49
CA VAL A 4 2.01 -9.27 9.44
C VAL A 4 3.09 -10.24 9.93
N GLU A 5 2.86 -10.95 11.04
CA GLU A 5 3.79 -11.97 11.55
C GLU A 5 3.98 -13.14 10.57
N GLY A 6 2.92 -13.51 9.84
CA GLY A 6 3.00 -14.49 8.77
C GLY A 6 3.89 -14.03 7.61
N LEU A 7 3.84 -12.74 7.26
CA LEU A 7 4.71 -12.13 6.24
C LEU A 7 6.17 -12.07 6.71
N LYS A 8 6.41 -11.70 7.98
CA LYS A 8 7.76 -11.73 8.59
C LYS A 8 8.36 -13.13 8.53
N LYS A 9 7.61 -14.12 9.01
CA LYS A 9 8.03 -15.54 8.94
C LYS A 9 8.34 -15.95 7.51
N PHE A 10 7.52 -15.54 6.54
CA PHE A 10 7.72 -15.90 5.14
C PHE A 10 9.04 -15.38 4.58
N VAL A 11 9.35 -14.10 4.73
CA VAL A 11 10.62 -13.53 4.22
C VAL A 11 11.85 -14.14 4.92
N ASP A 12 11.68 -14.63 6.15
CA ASP A 12 12.72 -15.28 6.94
C ASP A 12 12.89 -16.78 6.67
N LEU A 13 11.96 -17.45 5.97
CA LEU A 13 12.08 -18.88 5.63
C LEU A 13 13.33 -19.18 4.81
N HIS A 14 13.73 -18.25 3.95
CA HIS A 14 14.95 -18.34 3.16
C HIS A 14 15.51 -16.93 2.90
N PRO A 15 16.35 -16.39 3.80
CA PRO A 15 16.86 -15.03 3.68
C PRO A 15 17.71 -14.88 2.41
N SER A 16 17.22 -14.05 1.48
CA SER A 16 17.87 -13.80 0.19
C SER A 16 17.51 -12.39 -0.30
N PRO A 17 18.41 -11.70 -1.03
CA PRO A 17 18.07 -10.43 -1.70
C PRO A 17 17.04 -10.60 -2.83
N PHE A 18 16.74 -11.83 -3.23
CA PHE A 18 15.73 -12.14 -4.26
C PHE A 18 14.44 -12.73 -3.69
N HIS A 19 14.33 -12.78 -2.35
CA HIS A 19 13.14 -13.24 -1.66
C HIS A 19 12.51 -12.08 -0.90
N GLY A 20 11.35 -11.63 -1.39
CA GLY A 20 10.64 -10.45 -0.92
C GLY A 20 9.16 -10.52 -1.29
N LEU A 21 8.50 -9.36 -1.25
CA LEU A 21 7.06 -9.23 -1.35
C LEU A 21 6.68 -8.35 -2.54
N ASN A 22 5.64 -8.76 -3.27
CA ASN A 22 4.69 -7.79 -3.78
C ASN A 22 3.87 -7.33 -2.56
N PHE A 23 4.24 -6.18 -2.02
CA PHE A 23 3.69 -5.62 -0.81
C PHE A 23 2.36 -4.94 -1.11
N CYS A 24 1.29 -5.66 -0.84
CA CYS A 24 -0.05 -5.20 -1.08
C CYS A 24 -0.54 -4.38 0.12
N GLN A 25 -0.37 -3.05 0.09
CA GLN A 25 -0.60 -2.19 1.26
C GLN A 25 -2.03 -2.33 1.80
N GLY A 26 -3.05 -2.33 0.94
CA GLY A 26 -4.44 -2.51 1.38
C GLY A 26 -4.69 -3.88 2.03
N THR A 27 -4.04 -4.93 1.52
CA THR A 27 -4.13 -6.28 2.12
C THR A 27 -3.38 -6.37 3.44
N VAL A 28 -2.31 -5.59 3.62
CA VAL A 28 -1.65 -5.49 4.92
C VAL A 28 -2.50 -4.66 5.88
N ALA A 29 -3.18 -3.62 5.40
CA ALA A 29 -4.09 -2.79 6.19
C ALA A 29 -5.26 -3.60 6.78
N GLU A 30 -5.89 -4.48 6.00
CA GLU A 30 -6.95 -5.37 6.51
C GLU A 30 -6.45 -6.44 7.50
N MET A 31 -5.13 -6.61 7.67
CA MET A 31 -4.54 -7.48 8.71
C MET A 31 -4.36 -6.76 10.06
N LEU A 32 -4.59 -5.45 10.12
CA LEU A 32 -4.30 -4.59 11.26
C LEU A 32 -5.57 -4.21 12.02
N GLU A 33 -5.45 -3.99 13.33
CA GLU A 33 -6.58 -3.51 14.13
C GLU A 33 -6.81 -2.01 13.93
N LYS A 34 -5.73 -1.26 13.70
CA LYS A 34 -5.71 0.19 13.46
C LYS A 34 -4.83 0.51 12.26
N PRO A 35 -5.29 0.22 11.03
CA PRO A 35 -4.48 0.39 9.83
C PRO A 35 -3.95 1.82 9.65
N GLY A 36 -4.72 2.85 9.99
CA GLY A 36 -4.30 4.26 9.92
C GLY A 36 -3.19 4.65 10.90
N GLU A 37 -2.84 3.79 11.86
CA GLU A 37 -1.73 3.99 12.81
C GLU A 37 -0.58 3.02 12.54
N GLU A 38 -0.89 1.75 12.29
CA GLU A 38 0.09 0.65 12.32
C GLU A 38 0.79 0.40 10.96
N ILE A 39 0.14 0.74 9.83
CA ILE A 39 0.66 0.39 8.50
C ILE A 39 2.05 0.97 8.23
N PHE A 40 2.33 2.16 8.78
CA PHE A 40 3.60 2.86 8.59
C PHE A 40 4.78 2.06 9.15
N ASP A 41 4.61 1.43 10.31
CA ASP A 41 5.65 0.62 10.93
C ASP A 41 5.85 -0.70 10.19
N VAL A 42 4.79 -1.24 9.59
CA VAL A 42 4.88 -2.42 8.73
C VAL A 42 5.64 -2.10 7.43
N ILE A 43 5.36 -0.96 6.80
CA ILE A 43 6.10 -0.48 5.63
C ILE A 43 7.58 -0.31 5.99
N ARG A 44 7.90 0.34 7.11
CA ARG A 44 9.30 0.51 7.58
C ARG A 44 9.97 -0.84 7.80
N TYR A 45 9.30 -1.77 8.48
CA TYR A 45 9.87 -3.08 8.80
C TYR A 45 10.37 -3.82 7.56
N PHE A 46 9.51 -3.96 6.53
CA PHE A 46 9.88 -4.67 5.30
C PHE A 46 10.76 -3.82 4.39
N GLY A 47 10.53 -2.51 4.36
CA GLY A 47 11.27 -1.54 3.56
C GLY A 47 12.74 -1.45 3.91
N GLU A 48 13.07 -1.22 5.19
CA GLU A 48 14.45 -1.13 5.69
C GLU A 48 15.26 -2.44 5.52
N ARG A 49 14.58 -3.54 5.18
CA ARG A 49 15.18 -4.86 4.95
C ARG A 49 15.25 -5.24 3.48
N ASP A 50 14.95 -4.29 2.58
CA ASP A 50 14.85 -4.50 1.14
C ASP A 50 13.94 -5.67 0.76
N LYS A 51 12.79 -5.82 1.46
CA LYS A 51 11.81 -6.89 1.22
C LYS A 51 10.59 -6.47 0.42
N ILE A 52 10.45 -5.20 0.09
CA ILE A 52 9.36 -4.69 -0.75
C ILE A 52 9.88 -4.57 -2.19
N PHE A 53 9.41 -5.42 -3.09
CA PHE A 53 9.82 -5.41 -4.51
C PHE A 53 8.81 -4.71 -5.41
N ASN A 54 7.54 -4.72 -5.02
CA ASN A 54 6.45 -4.02 -5.70
C ASN A 54 5.45 -3.54 -4.65
N VAL A 55 4.72 -2.46 -4.90
CA VAL A 55 3.66 -1.98 -4.01
C VAL A 55 2.35 -1.89 -4.75
N HIS A 56 1.32 -2.58 -4.25
CA HIS A 56 -0.06 -2.22 -4.56
C HIS A 56 -0.54 -1.20 -3.53
N PHE A 57 -0.91 -0.02 -4.02
CA PHE A 57 -1.16 1.18 -3.27
C PHE A 57 -2.64 1.53 -3.40
N ARG A 58 -3.44 0.95 -2.51
CA ARG A 58 -4.89 1.18 -2.38
C ARG A 58 -5.27 1.38 -0.93
N ASN A 59 -6.48 1.91 -0.72
CA ASN A 59 -7.01 2.26 0.59
C ASN A 59 -8.23 1.40 0.95
N ILE A 60 -8.55 1.36 2.25
CA ILE A 60 -9.70 0.65 2.80
C ILE A 60 -10.36 1.50 3.88
N HIS A 61 -11.63 1.25 4.16
CA HIS A 61 -12.23 1.54 5.47
C HIS A 61 -12.29 0.24 6.29
N GLY A 62 -12.11 0.35 7.60
CA GLY A 62 -12.10 -0.77 8.53
C GLY A 62 -10.72 -1.37 8.72
N GLY A 63 -10.66 -2.65 9.07
CA GLY A 63 -9.42 -3.36 9.39
C GLY A 63 -9.66 -4.85 9.60
N PHE A 64 -8.98 -5.44 10.57
CA PHE A 64 -9.04 -6.87 10.84
C PHE A 64 -10.48 -7.38 11.02
N LEU A 65 -10.84 -8.39 10.21
CA LEU A 65 -12.15 -9.06 10.15
C LEU A 65 -13.33 -8.24 9.61
N ASP A 66 -13.18 -6.94 9.35
CA ASP A 66 -14.25 -6.10 8.79
C ASP A 66 -13.64 -4.91 8.04
N PHE A 67 -13.63 -4.98 6.71
CA PHE A 67 -13.14 -3.90 5.86
C PHE A 67 -13.89 -3.84 4.53
N VAL A 68 -13.76 -2.70 3.86
CA VAL A 68 -14.22 -2.48 2.49
C VAL A 68 -13.15 -1.72 1.70
N GLU A 69 -12.95 -2.10 0.44
CA GLU A 69 -12.06 -1.38 -0.47
C GLU A 69 -12.73 -0.06 -0.90
N THR A 70 -11.94 1.00 -0.95
CA THR A 70 -12.45 2.36 -1.20
C THR A 70 -11.64 3.08 -2.27
N TYR A 71 -12.04 4.31 -2.61
CA TYR A 71 -11.19 5.17 -3.42
C TYR A 71 -9.90 5.49 -2.67
N ILE A 72 -8.83 5.76 -3.43
CA ILE A 72 -7.49 6.00 -2.88
C ILE A 72 -7.45 7.13 -1.83
N ASP A 73 -8.35 8.10 -1.95
CA ASP A 73 -8.47 9.30 -1.13
C ASP A 73 -9.61 9.24 -0.09
N ASP A 74 -10.33 8.12 -0.01
CA ASP A 74 -11.52 7.94 0.86
C ASP A 74 -11.37 6.67 1.70
N GLY A 75 -10.36 6.62 2.55
CA GLY A 75 -10.12 5.46 3.42
C GLY A 75 -9.40 5.85 4.71
N ASP A 76 -9.21 4.86 5.59
CA ASP A 76 -8.68 5.06 6.94
C ASP A 76 -7.15 5.23 6.97
N VAL A 77 -6.45 4.82 5.91
CA VAL A 77 -5.01 5.01 5.80
C VAL A 77 -4.69 6.39 5.22
N ASP A 78 -3.85 7.15 5.92
CA ASP A 78 -3.27 8.38 5.38
C ASP A 78 -2.25 8.04 4.28
N MET A 79 -2.72 8.10 3.03
CA MET A 79 -1.92 7.75 1.88
C MET A 79 -0.75 8.70 1.67
N ARG A 80 -0.87 9.99 2.02
CA ARG A 80 0.26 10.92 1.94
C ARG A 80 1.35 10.47 2.90
N ARG A 81 1.00 10.13 4.14
CA ARG A 81 1.94 9.63 5.13
C ARG A 81 2.61 8.32 4.67
N CYS A 82 1.89 7.42 4.00
CA CYS A 82 2.49 6.24 3.38
C CYS A 82 3.56 6.61 2.34
N VAL A 83 3.30 7.57 1.43
CA VAL A 83 4.31 8.02 0.45
C VAL A 83 5.53 8.62 1.15
N GLU A 84 5.34 9.39 2.22
CA GLU A 84 6.46 9.89 3.04
C GLU A 84 7.28 8.74 3.62
N VAL A 85 6.64 7.70 4.16
CA VAL A 85 7.33 6.52 4.68
C VAL A 85 8.09 5.77 3.57
N TYR A 86 7.49 5.57 2.40
CA TYR A 86 8.17 4.96 1.25
C TYR A 86 9.40 5.79 0.80
N LYS A 87 9.33 7.12 0.88
CA LYS A 87 10.47 8.01 0.65
C LYS A 87 11.53 7.88 1.75
N GLU A 88 11.12 7.85 3.03
CA GLU A 88 12.01 7.66 4.21
C GLU A 88 12.87 6.40 4.06
N ILE A 89 12.28 5.28 3.62
CA ILE A 89 12.99 4.00 3.41
C ILE A 89 13.71 3.89 2.06
N GLY A 90 13.66 4.93 1.21
CA GLY A 90 14.32 4.94 -0.08
C GLY A 90 13.76 3.94 -1.10
N TYR A 91 12.46 3.61 -1.04
CA TYR A 91 11.83 2.70 -1.99
C TYR A 91 11.93 3.25 -3.44
N PRO A 92 12.63 2.55 -4.37
CA PRO A 92 13.00 3.14 -5.66
C PRO A 92 12.03 2.83 -6.80
N TYR A 93 10.94 2.10 -6.53
CA TYR A 93 10.05 1.58 -7.56
C TYR A 93 8.65 2.24 -7.51
N MET A 94 7.75 1.76 -8.36
CA MET A 94 6.41 2.32 -8.54
C MET A 94 5.50 2.02 -7.34
N LEU A 95 4.71 3.02 -6.93
CA LEU A 95 3.49 2.82 -6.15
C LEU A 95 2.33 2.61 -7.14
N MET A 96 1.80 1.39 -7.22
CA MET A 96 0.87 0.97 -8.26
C MET A 96 -0.58 0.99 -7.76
N PRO A 97 -1.54 1.62 -8.46
CA PRO A 97 -2.96 1.47 -8.17
C PRO A 97 -3.39 0.00 -8.16
N ASP A 98 -4.36 -0.32 -7.31
CA ASP A 98 -4.92 -1.66 -7.20
C ASP A 98 -6.40 -1.55 -6.80
N HIS A 99 -7.24 -2.44 -7.32
CA HIS A 99 -8.68 -2.56 -6.97
C HIS A 99 -9.40 -1.20 -6.85
N VAL A 100 -9.46 -0.44 -7.95
CA VAL A 100 -10.10 0.87 -7.94
C VAL A 100 -11.62 0.74 -8.11
N PRO A 101 -12.45 1.38 -7.26
CA PRO A 101 -13.89 1.34 -7.43
C PRO A 101 -14.34 1.91 -8.79
N TYR A 102 -15.38 1.31 -9.36
CA TYR A 102 -15.98 1.76 -10.63
C TYR A 102 -16.45 3.21 -10.55
N MET A 103 -16.07 4.03 -11.53
CA MET A 103 -16.60 5.39 -11.68
C MET A 103 -17.78 5.41 -12.64
N SER A 104 -18.73 6.33 -12.44
CA SER A 104 -19.86 6.50 -13.34
C SER A 104 -19.40 6.98 -14.72
N GLY A 105 -19.83 6.31 -15.79
CA GLY A 105 -19.58 6.71 -17.18
C GLY A 105 -19.06 5.57 -18.06
N GLU A 106 -18.69 5.91 -19.29
CA GLU A 106 -18.02 4.97 -20.19
C GLU A 106 -16.61 4.65 -19.70
N ASN A 107 -16.17 3.39 -19.87
CA ASN A 107 -14.85 2.91 -19.43
C ASN A 107 -14.57 3.13 -17.93
N SER A 108 -15.58 2.90 -17.09
CA SER A 108 -15.58 3.10 -15.64
C SER A 108 -14.29 2.63 -14.92
N ASP A 109 -13.79 1.45 -15.28
CA ASP A 109 -12.53 0.89 -14.77
C ASP A 109 -11.31 1.76 -15.09
N MET A 110 -11.11 2.05 -16.38
CA MET A 110 -9.94 2.77 -16.86
C MET A 110 -9.90 4.20 -16.34
N VAL A 111 -11.07 4.82 -16.17
CA VAL A 111 -11.20 6.16 -15.58
C VAL A 111 -10.80 6.13 -14.10
N GLY A 112 -11.27 5.13 -13.34
CA GLY A 112 -10.86 4.94 -11.94
C GLY A 112 -9.35 4.75 -11.80
N PHE A 113 -8.75 3.87 -12.59
CA PHE A 113 -7.29 3.68 -12.59
C PHE A 113 -6.54 4.98 -12.95
N SER A 114 -7.02 5.72 -13.95
CA SER A 114 -6.40 6.98 -14.37
C SER A 114 -6.45 8.04 -13.26
N TYR A 115 -7.58 8.15 -12.55
CA TYR A 115 -7.71 9.00 -11.37
C TYR A 115 -6.68 8.63 -10.30
N THR A 116 -6.59 7.33 -9.98
CA THR A 116 -5.69 6.84 -8.92
C THR A 116 -4.22 7.07 -9.28
N TYR A 117 -3.81 6.83 -10.53
CA TYR A 117 -2.46 7.19 -10.99
C TYR A 117 -2.17 8.69 -10.83
N GLY A 118 -3.13 9.54 -11.20
CA GLY A 118 -3.01 10.99 -11.04
C GLY A 118 -2.86 11.41 -9.58
N TYR A 119 -3.66 10.83 -8.69
CA TYR A 119 -3.59 11.08 -7.25
C TYR A 119 -2.23 10.66 -6.66
N ILE A 120 -1.76 9.45 -6.96
CA ILE A 120 -0.44 8.95 -6.49
C ILE A 120 0.68 9.88 -6.95
N LYS A 121 0.67 10.28 -8.23
CA LYS A 121 1.65 11.23 -8.75
C LYS A 121 1.60 12.56 -8.00
N GLY A 122 0.40 13.08 -7.75
CA GLY A 122 0.21 14.31 -6.97
C GLY A 122 0.77 14.21 -5.56
N LEU A 123 0.56 13.09 -4.86
CA LEU A 123 1.13 12.85 -3.54
C LEU A 123 2.67 12.85 -3.57
N ILE A 124 3.26 12.11 -4.51
CA ILE A 124 4.73 12.04 -4.68
C ILE A 124 5.30 13.45 -4.95
N ASP A 125 4.70 14.20 -5.88
CA ASP A 125 5.14 15.56 -6.21
C ASP A 125 5.02 16.50 -4.99
N SER A 126 3.96 16.35 -4.19
CA SER A 126 3.69 17.22 -3.03
C SER A 126 4.71 17.09 -1.89
N ILE A 127 5.42 15.96 -1.80
CA ILE A 127 6.43 15.70 -0.76
C ILE A 127 7.87 15.77 -1.31
N SER A 128 8.03 16.05 -2.60
CA SER A 128 9.32 16.09 -3.29
C SER A 128 9.96 17.49 -3.33
N MET A 129 9.23 18.51 -2.86
CA MET A 129 9.77 19.85 -2.56
C MET A 129 10.57 19.86 -1.28
#